data_AF-A0A177VGK1-F1
#
_entry.id   AF-A0A177VGK1-F1
#
_cell.length_a   1.000
_cell.length_b   1.000
_cell.length_c   1.000
_cell.angle_alpha   90.00
_cell.angle_beta   90.00
_cell.angle_gamma   90.00
#
_symmetry.space_group_name_H-M   'P 1'
#
loop_
_entity.id
_entity.type
_entity.pdbx_description
1 polymer ?
#
loop_
_entity_poly.entity_id
_entity_poly.type
_entity_poly.pdbx_seq_one_letter_code
_entity_poly.pdbx_strand_id
1 'polypeptide(L)'
;MSTDLALSPEDDDQMMTGTPTQAEREANQLRFSTELEFVSALSSPAYLVSLAQRGFLQQPRFVRYLHYLAQHWRTQAYARFVRYPAGLTMLENLLEEEFRGAVGSEGWEEMVRNKMIGHWATWRTASAS
;
A
#
# COMPACT_ATOMS: atom_id res chain seq x y z
N MET A 1 45.12 26.28 -43.29
CA MET A 1 44.51 26.74 -42.03
C MET A 1 43.00 26.68 -42.18
N SER A 2 42.32 26.42 -41.07
CA SER A 2 40.86 26.27 -40.90
C SER A 2 40.28 24.88 -41.18
N THR A 3 40.37 24.09 -40.13
CA THR A 3 39.39 23.12 -39.64
C THR A 3 37.96 23.64 -39.69
N ASP A 4 37.01 22.77 -40.06
CA ASP A 4 35.67 22.71 -39.45
C ASP A 4 35.13 21.29 -39.66
N LEU A 5 35.61 20.37 -38.81
CA LEU A 5 34.80 19.54 -37.91
C LEU A 5 33.44 19.13 -38.50
N ALA A 6 33.35 17.83 -38.77
CA ALA A 6 32.12 17.13 -39.09
C ALA A 6 31.02 17.44 -38.06
N LEU A 7 29.87 17.87 -38.57
CA LEU A 7 28.61 17.79 -37.86
C LEU A 7 28.34 16.29 -37.63
N SER A 8 28.66 15.78 -36.44
CA SER A 8 28.33 14.40 -36.05
C SER A 8 26.80 14.31 -35.98
N PRO A 9 26.15 13.32 -36.62
CA PRO A 9 24.70 13.11 -36.51
C PRO A 9 24.29 12.54 -35.13
N GLU A 10 25.06 12.84 -34.10
CA GLU A 10 24.93 12.35 -32.72
C GLU A 10 24.32 13.40 -31.79
N ASP A 11 23.59 14.38 -32.33
CA ASP A 11 22.45 14.94 -31.60
C ASP A 11 21.32 13.91 -31.65
N ASP A 12 21.67 12.75 -31.09
CA ASP A 12 20.80 11.80 -30.44
C ASP A 12 19.77 12.63 -29.67
N ASP A 13 18.57 12.65 -30.22
CA ASP A 13 17.31 12.83 -29.50
C ASP A 13 17.14 11.63 -28.52
N GLN A 14 18.18 11.39 -27.71
CA GLN A 14 18.14 10.64 -26.48
C GLN A 14 17.21 11.42 -25.57
N MET A 15 15.92 11.11 -25.73
CA MET A 15 14.85 11.41 -24.79
C MET A 15 15.35 11.10 -23.38
N MET A 16 15.86 12.13 -22.71
CA MET A 16 16.33 12.12 -21.34
C MET A 16 15.14 11.88 -20.42
N THR A 17 14.75 10.62 -20.24
CA THR A 17 14.17 10.20 -18.98
C THR A 17 15.31 10.17 -17.97
N GLY A 18 15.61 11.33 -17.38
CA GLY A 18 16.75 11.49 -16.49
C GLY A 18 16.80 10.40 -15.43
N THR A 19 17.93 9.71 -15.33
CA THR A 19 18.18 8.71 -14.30
C THR A 19 17.95 9.37 -12.93
N PRO A 20 17.07 8.84 -12.07
CA PRO A 20 16.76 9.48 -10.79
C PRO A 20 18.05 9.65 -9.99
N THR A 21 18.22 10.86 -9.43
CA THR A 21 19.34 11.24 -8.57
C THR A 21 19.39 10.34 -7.33
N GLN A 22 20.54 10.28 -6.67
CA GLN A 22 20.69 9.46 -5.48
C GLN A 22 19.71 9.86 -4.36
N ALA A 23 19.49 11.16 -4.16
CA ALA A 23 18.52 11.67 -3.20
C ALA A 23 17.07 11.25 -3.53
N GLU A 24 16.69 11.27 -4.81
CA GLU A 24 15.37 10.79 -5.24
C GLU A 24 15.20 9.28 -5.03
N ARG A 25 16.26 8.49 -5.24
CA ARG A 25 16.24 7.05 -4.96
C ARG A 25 16.04 6.75 -3.48
N GLU A 26 16.77 7.46 -2.61
CA GLU A 26 16.66 7.32 -1.16
C GLU A 26 15.27 7.73 -0.66
N ALA A 27 14.73 8.85 -1.16
CA ALA A 27 13.38 9.30 -0.83
C ALA A 27 12.30 8.30 -1.29
N ASN A 28 12.45 7.75 -2.50
CA ASN A 28 11.53 6.74 -3.03
C ASN A 28 11.60 5.44 -2.22
N GLN A 29 12.79 4.99 -1.82
CA GLN A 29 12.95 3.83 -0.93
C GLN A 29 12.29 4.05 0.42
N LEU A 30 12.51 5.21 1.04
CA LEU A 30 11.90 5.53 2.33
C LEU A 30 10.38 5.50 2.22
N ARG A 31 9.81 6.22 1.24
CA ARG A 31 8.37 6.23 1.00
C ARG A 31 7.82 4.83 0.76
N PHE A 32 8.47 4.03 -0.08
CA PHE A 32 8.06 2.65 -0.33
C PHE A 32 8.04 1.81 0.95
N SER A 33 9.09 1.91 1.77
CA SER A 33 9.19 1.16 3.02
C SER A 33 8.10 1.58 4.03
N THR A 34 7.83 2.87 4.15
CA THR A 34 6.78 3.41 5.02
C THR A 34 5.39 3.00 4.55
N GLU A 35 5.11 3.09 3.25
CA GLU A 35 3.84 2.65 2.67
C GLU A 35 3.63 1.14 2.88
N LEU A 36 4.69 0.32 2.73
CA LEU A 36 4.62 -1.12 2.94
C LEU A 36 4.34 -1.49 4.40
N GLU A 37 5.01 -0.83 5.34
CA GLU A 37 4.78 -1.01 6.77
C GLU A 37 3.35 -0.62 7.14
N PHE A 38 2.86 0.50 6.60
CA PHE A 38 1.48 0.95 6.79
C PHE A 38 0.46 -0.08 6.29
N VAL A 39 0.60 -0.56 5.04
CA VAL A 39 -0.28 -1.60 4.48
C VAL A 39 -0.24 -2.87 5.32
N SER A 40 0.94 -3.25 5.83
CA SER A 40 1.09 -4.40 6.72
C SER A 40 0.35 -4.19 8.05
N ALA A 41 0.44 -2.98 8.63
CA ALA A 41 -0.24 -2.62 9.87
C ALA A 41 -1.77 -2.62 9.76
N LEU A 42 -2.34 -2.38 8.58
CA LEU A 42 -3.78 -2.51 8.33
C LEU A 42 -4.29 -3.94 8.56
N SER A 43 -3.42 -4.95 8.54
CA SER A 43 -3.79 -6.33 8.89
C SER A 43 -4.20 -6.49 10.36
N SER A 44 -3.87 -5.52 11.23
CA SER A 44 -4.16 -5.56 12.66
C SER A 44 -5.48 -4.86 12.99
N PRO A 45 -6.49 -5.57 13.55
CA PRO A 45 -7.76 -4.95 13.95
C PRO A 45 -7.62 -3.81 14.96
N ALA A 46 -6.69 -3.94 15.91
CA ALA A 46 -6.43 -2.91 16.91
C ALA A 46 -5.94 -1.59 16.27
N TYR A 47 -5.15 -1.69 15.20
CA TYR A 47 -4.68 -0.51 14.47
C TYR A 47 -5.84 0.20 13.76
N LEU A 48 -6.75 -0.55 13.14
CA LEU A 48 -7.94 -0.01 12.48
C LEU A 48 -8.86 0.72 13.45
N VAL A 49 -9.08 0.14 14.64
CA VAL A 49 -9.85 0.79 15.71
C VAL A 49 -9.17 2.09 16.13
N SER A 50 -7.85 2.11 16.27
CA SER A 50 -7.12 3.34 16.61
C SER A 50 -7.25 4.43 15.53
N LEU A 51 -7.32 4.05 14.25
CA LEU A 51 -7.55 4.98 13.14
C LEU A 51 -8.99 5.54 13.16
N ALA A 52 -9.97 4.69 13.47
CA ALA A 52 -11.36 5.08 13.59
C ALA A 52 -11.59 6.03 14.77
N GLN A 53 -11.04 5.72 15.95
CA GLN A 53 -11.13 6.56 17.15
C GLN A 53 -10.53 7.96 16.95
N ARG A 54 -9.48 8.06 16.14
CA ARG A 54 -8.87 9.35 15.77
C ARG A 54 -9.61 10.07 14.64
N GLY A 55 -10.66 9.47 14.09
CA GLY A 55 -11.48 10.02 13.02
C GLY A 55 -10.79 10.03 11.64
N PHE A 56 -9.68 9.30 11.45
CA PHE A 56 -8.97 9.31 10.18
C PHE A 56 -9.76 8.64 9.06
N LEU A 57 -10.50 7.58 9.37
CA LEU A 57 -11.26 6.82 8.36
C LEU A 57 -12.33 7.67 7.65
N GLN A 58 -12.85 8.70 8.31
CA GLN A 58 -13.86 9.59 7.72
C GLN A 58 -13.29 10.83 7.03
N GLN A 59 -11.97 11.02 7.07
CA GLN A 59 -11.35 12.16 6.40
C GLN A 59 -11.25 11.90 4.89
N PRO A 60 -11.81 12.76 4.02
CA PRO A 60 -11.74 12.56 2.57
C PRO A 60 -10.31 12.54 2.01
N ARG A 61 -9.37 13.20 2.71
CA ARG A 61 -7.94 13.15 2.36
C ARG A 61 -7.36 11.76 2.62
N PHE A 62 -7.74 11.12 3.72
CA PHE A 62 -7.28 9.78 4.09
C PHE A 62 -7.88 8.71 3.17
N VAL A 63 -9.18 8.79 2.86
CA VAL A 63 -9.83 7.87 1.90
C VAL A 63 -9.16 7.94 0.52
N ARG A 64 -8.84 9.15 0.03
CA ARG A 64 -8.07 9.32 -1.21
C ARG A 64 -6.70 8.65 -1.15
N TYR A 65 -6.04 8.71 0.00
CA TYR A 65 -4.75 8.03 0.21
C TYR A 65 -4.89 6.50 0.18
N LEU A 66 -5.96 5.94 0.76
CA LEU A 66 -6.25 4.51 0.67
C LEU A 66 -6.50 4.05 -0.78
N HIS A 67 -7.22 4.84 -1.59
CA HIS A 67 -7.39 4.56 -3.02
C HIS A 67 -6.06 4.55 -3.77
N TYR A 68 -5.20 5.54 -3.50
CA TYR A 68 -3.86 5.59 -4.07
C TYR A 68 -3.05 4.33 -3.72
N LEU A 69 -3.06 3.91 -2.45
CA LEU A 69 -2.39 2.68 -2.01
C LEU A 69 -2.98 1.44 -2.71
N ALA A 70 -4.30 1.32 -2.77
CA ALA A 70 -4.95 0.17 -3.40
C ALA A 70 -4.61 0.04 -4.89
N GLN A 71 -4.52 1.16 -5.62
CA GLN A 71 -4.12 1.16 -7.02
C GLN A 71 -2.63 0.82 -7.20
N HIS A 72 -1.78 1.35 -6.31
CA HIS A 72 -0.33 1.18 -6.41
C HIS A 72 0.13 -0.23 -6.02
N TRP A 73 -0.39 -0.79 -4.93
CA TRP A 73 0.03 -2.10 -4.43
C TRP A 73 -0.59 -3.29 -5.18
N ARG A 74 -1.68 -3.09 -5.94
CA ARG A 74 -2.33 -4.14 -6.76
C ARG A 74 -1.63 -4.43 -8.09
N THR A 75 -0.71 -3.57 -8.55
CA THR A 75 0.04 -3.87 -9.78
C THR A 75 1.07 -4.97 -9.53
N GLN A 76 1.17 -5.91 -10.47
CA GLN A 76 1.92 -7.17 -10.37
C GLN A 76 3.42 -6.99 -10.03
N ALA A 77 3.97 -5.78 -10.21
CA ALA A 77 5.34 -5.43 -9.84
C ALA A 77 5.57 -5.35 -8.31
N TYR A 78 4.54 -5.02 -7.52
CA TYR A 78 4.65 -4.75 -6.07
C TYR A 78 3.95 -5.79 -5.19
N ALA A 79 2.99 -6.53 -5.73
CA ALA A 79 2.27 -7.59 -5.01
C ALA A 79 3.21 -8.65 -4.40
N ARG A 80 4.35 -8.92 -5.04
CA ARG A 80 5.39 -9.86 -4.56
C ARG A 80 6.05 -9.46 -3.22
N PHE A 81 5.98 -8.19 -2.83
CA PHE A 81 6.58 -7.72 -1.57
C PHE A 81 5.59 -7.71 -0.40
N VAL A 82 4.31 -7.90 -0.68
CA VAL A 82 3.28 -7.91 0.36
C VAL A 82 3.29 -9.28 1.05
N ARG A 83 3.97 -9.33 2.20
CA ARG A 83 4.09 -10.54 3.04
C ARG A 83 2.76 -11.02 3.61
N TYR A 84 1.79 -10.13 3.78
CA TYR A 84 0.52 -10.42 4.44
C TYR A 84 -0.65 -10.05 3.52
N PRO A 85 -1.30 -11.02 2.84
CA PRO A 85 -2.44 -10.75 1.97
C PRO A 85 -3.61 -10.12 2.74
N ALA A 86 -3.70 -10.39 4.05
CA ALA A 86 -4.69 -9.80 4.95
C ALA A 86 -4.68 -8.25 4.95
N GLY A 87 -3.51 -7.62 4.79
CA GLY A 87 -3.41 -6.15 4.77
C GLY A 87 -4.05 -5.55 3.52
N LEU A 88 -3.90 -6.20 2.36
CA LEU A 88 -4.55 -5.78 1.11
C LEU A 88 -6.06 -6.01 1.18
N THR A 89 -6.50 -7.17 1.68
CA THR A 89 -7.94 -7.42 1.87
C THR A 89 -8.57 -6.37 2.78
N MET A 90 -7.89 -5.99 3.85
CA MET A 90 -8.39 -4.96 4.74
C MET A 90 -8.40 -3.57 4.09
N LEU A 91 -7.35 -3.23 3.34
CA LEU A 91 -7.28 -1.99 2.57
C LEU A 91 -8.46 -1.87 1.59
N GLU A 92 -8.86 -2.97 0.95
CA GLU A 92 -10.03 -3.01 0.06
C GLU A 92 -11.32 -2.79 0.82
N ASN A 93 -11.52 -3.47 1.95
CA ASN A 93 -12.70 -3.27 2.78
C ASN A 93 -12.80 -1.82 3.29
N LEU A 94 -11.68 -1.16 3.59
CA LEU A 94 -11.67 0.25 4.00
C LEU A 94 -12.07 1.22 2.88
N LEU A 95 -12.17 0.79 1.62
CA LEU A 95 -12.72 1.63 0.54
C LEU A 95 -14.25 1.73 0.60
N GLU A 96 -14.91 0.75 1.22
CA GLU A 96 -16.35 0.76 1.45
C GLU A 96 -16.70 1.65 2.64
N GLU A 97 -17.67 2.55 2.47
CA GLU A 97 -18.05 3.52 3.50
C GLU A 97 -18.72 2.85 4.70
N GLU A 98 -19.57 1.85 4.45
CA GLU A 98 -20.24 1.07 5.49
C GLU A 98 -19.23 0.37 6.39
N PHE A 99 -18.16 -0.18 5.79
CA PHE A 99 -17.11 -0.84 6.56
C PHE A 99 -16.35 0.17 7.43
N ARG A 100 -15.98 1.34 6.89
CA ARG A 100 -15.34 2.41 7.67
C ARG A 100 -16.22 2.90 8.83
N GLY A 101 -17.53 2.99 8.61
CA GLY A 101 -18.50 3.35 9.64
C GLY A 101 -18.67 2.28 10.73
N ALA A 102 -18.51 1.01 10.37
CA ALA A 102 -18.53 -0.11 11.33
C ALA A 102 -17.24 -0.22 12.13
N VAL A 103 -16.08 0.14 11.56
CA VAL A 103 -14.79 0.09 12.25
C VAL A 103 -14.80 1.03 13.46
N GLY A 104 -14.48 0.49 14.63
CA GLY A 104 -14.47 1.24 15.88
C GLY A 104 -15.83 1.35 16.57
N SER A 105 -16.88 0.72 16.04
CA SER A 105 -18.12 0.52 16.81
C SER A 105 -17.87 -0.40 18.02
N GLU A 106 -18.68 -0.26 19.05
CA GLU A 106 -18.58 -1.10 20.25
C GLU A 106 -18.70 -2.59 19.88
N GLY A 107 -17.79 -3.42 20.40
CA GLY A 107 -17.74 -4.86 20.10
C GLY A 107 -17.19 -5.24 18.71
N TRP A 108 -16.86 -4.27 17.83
CA TRP A 108 -16.33 -4.56 16.50
C TRP A 108 -14.97 -5.26 16.57
N GLU A 109 -14.08 -4.81 17.45
CA GLU A 109 -12.74 -5.39 17.60
C GLU A 109 -12.81 -6.85 18.05
N GLU A 110 -13.66 -7.15 19.04
CA GLU A 110 -13.93 -8.49 19.56
C GLU A 110 -14.50 -9.40 18.45
N MET A 111 -15.49 -8.91 17.71
CA MET A 111 -16.13 -9.63 16.61
C MET A 111 -15.13 -9.95 15.49
N VAL A 112 -14.34 -8.96 15.06
CA VAL A 112 -13.35 -9.14 13.98
C VAL A 112 -12.21 -10.03 14.44
N ARG A 113 -11.72 -9.88 15.67
CA ARG A 113 -10.73 -10.77 16.27
C ARG A 113 -11.25 -12.20 16.33
N ASN A 114 -12.50 -12.42 16.76
CA ASN A 114 -13.11 -13.75 16.81
C ASN A 114 -13.34 -14.35 15.42
N LYS A 115 -13.78 -13.55 14.43
CA LYS A 115 -13.91 -13.99 13.04
C LYS A 115 -12.56 -14.30 12.40
N MET A 116 -11.54 -13.46 12.62
CA MET A 116 -10.18 -13.70 12.13
C MET A 116 -9.59 -14.95 12.79
N ILE A 117 -9.61 -15.08 14.12
CA ILE A 117 -9.15 -16.28 14.84
C ILE A 117 -9.88 -17.53 14.35
N GLY A 118 -11.20 -17.46 14.16
CA GLY A 118 -12.01 -18.55 13.62
C GLY A 118 -11.55 -18.94 12.21
N HIS A 119 -11.33 -17.96 11.33
CA HIS A 119 -10.82 -18.18 9.98
C HIS A 119 -9.41 -18.82 10.00
N TRP A 120 -8.50 -18.34 10.86
CA TRP A 120 -7.15 -18.90 11.04
C TRP A 120 -7.16 -20.31 11.65
N ALA A 121 -8.12 -20.62 12.54
CA ALA A 121 -8.28 -21.94 13.14
C ALA A 121 -8.74 -22.96 12.08
N THR A 122 -9.70 -22.59 11.22
CA THR A 122 -10.12 -23.43 10.09
C THR A 122 -9.03 -23.65 9.05
N TRP A 123 -8.18 -22.65 8.80
CA TRP A 123 -7.05 -22.78 7.87
C TRP A 123 -5.99 -23.80 8.35
N ARG A 124 -5.77 -23.95 9.66
CA ARG A 124 -4.85 -24.97 10.20
C ARG A 124 -5.43 -26.39 10.21
N THR A 125 -6.75 -26.54 10.28
CA THR A 125 -7.41 -27.87 10.22
C THR A 125 -7.68 -28.34 8.79
N ALA A 126 -7.85 -27.42 7.83
CA ALA A 126 -8.07 -27.77 6.43
C ALA A 126 -6.81 -28.30 5.71
N SER A 127 -5.61 -28.15 6.29
CA SER A 127 -4.38 -28.76 5.78
C SER A 127 -4.07 -30.15 6.36
N ALA A 128 -4.99 -30.74 7.14
CA ALA A 128 -4.81 -32.04 7.80
C ALA A 128 -5.95 -33.03 7.50
N SER A 129 -6.43 -33.08 6.26
CA SER A 129 -7.30 -34.17 5.78
C SER A 129 -6.95 -34.56 4.35
#